data_AF-A0A1W9V1H6-F1
#
_entry.id   AF-A0A1W9V1H6-F1
#
_cell.length_a   1.000
_cell.length_b   1.000
_cell.length_c   1.000
_cell.angle_alpha   90.00
_cell.angle_beta   90.00
_cell.angle_gamma   90.00
#
_symmetry.space_group_name_H-M   'P 1'
#
loop_
_entity.id
_entity.type
_entity.pdbx_description
1 polymer ?
#
loop_
_entity_poly.entity_id
_entity_poly.type
_entity_poly.pdbx_seq_one_letter_code
_entity_poly.pdbx_strand_id
1 'polypeptide(L)'
;MNLLQFLEPLLTRKSDEETVILQNWRENIFSIIMAIGSLAGFVLIAVAIGDQIQRKNMFLLALYVVAFLWIVSISFIRKLPYNLRVGSVVVTFYALGFLSILDTGITGDGRIWLLLASVIAAIFIGGRIGLITAVFSFAAWLFIGISFYQEWLPFPYEHMVEMTSNTFKPWFNTGITIFAANLVIISSTAALINNLSITLQKSRKLTNELEENASRLQEQTKTLSRRSQTLEISAKIIQNISSILDTEQIYFQAAKLLQEEYDLLHVSILLIDQTGTAVSLKASSGEGGQVIPALDYQFPLGKGLLNWVISNSQARAVLREEDTAPPLKMRLINSRSHAVLPLKTREKILGVLVLQSLEPNAFDSNTMTTLQILTNQIAIQLSNVQLYAERENALNAERRAYRDLSHSEWKDFLKARSQIGYKRDKNGLTPLESIANNGADSSTPNIQNIPIRVRGQVIGHIEARKTSASKWSPIEKELLETLAGRLESTLDTARLYEETQQQAAYDRTRSKVSSSIRESLDLQTILKTATQELRSALELAEVEIRLGAEDQT
;
A
#
# COMPACT_ATOMS: atom_id res chain seq x y z
N MET A 1 -16.54 48.38 25.75
CA MET A 1 -16.53 47.08 26.45
C MET A 1 -17.43 47.25 27.66
N ASN A 2 -18.64 46.70 27.62
CA ASN A 2 -19.69 46.98 28.61
C ASN A 2 -19.29 46.42 29.98
N LEU A 3 -19.44 47.18 31.07
CA LEU A 3 -19.12 46.75 32.44
C LEU A 3 -19.85 45.43 32.81
N LEU A 4 -21.02 45.21 32.21
CA LEU A 4 -21.81 43.98 32.30
C LEU A 4 -21.13 42.75 31.67
N GLN A 5 -20.46 42.89 30.51
CA GLN A 5 -19.71 41.79 29.88
C GLN A 5 -18.48 41.36 30.69
N PHE A 6 -17.94 42.26 31.50
CA PHE A 6 -16.82 41.95 32.39
C PHE A 6 -17.26 41.20 33.65
N LEU A 7 -18.51 41.39 34.10
CA LEU A 7 -19.10 40.73 35.27
C LEU A 7 -19.81 39.40 34.93
N GLU A 8 -20.15 39.17 33.67
CA GLU A 8 -20.86 37.97 33.19
C GLU A 8 -20.14 36.65 33.52
N PRO A 9 -18.80 36.51 33.35
CA PRO A 9 -18.07 35.28 33.71
C PRO A 9 -18.02 35.05 35.23
N LEU A 10 -18.11 36.11 36.03
CA LEU A 10 -18.20 36.04 37.50
C LEU A 10 -19.60 35.57 37.93
N LEU A 11 -20.60 35.66 37.06
CA LEU A 11 -21.97 35.23 37.30
C LEU A 11 -22.29 33.84 36.71
N THR A 12 -21.30 33.25 36.04
CA THR A 12 -21.21 31.87 35.56
C THR A 12 -21.44 30.75 36.60
N ARG A 13 -22.47 29.89 36.56
CA ARG A 13 -22.39 28.62 37.35
C ARG A 13 -21.49 27.64 36.59
N LYS A 14 -20.29 27.35 37.12
CA LYS A 14 -19.35 26.37 36.54
C LYS A 14 -19.85 24.93 36.69
N SER A 15 -19.42 24.04 35.80
CA SER A 15 -19.76 22.61 35.81
C SER A 15 -19.10 21.87 36.99
N ASP A 16 -19.69 20.74 37.42
CA ASP A 16 -19.27 20.05 38.64
C ASP A 16 -17.81 19.54 38.59
N GLU A 17 -17.30 19.09 37.43
CA GLU A 17 -15.88 18.69 37.29
C GLU A 17 -14.89 19.87 37.38
N GLU A 18 -15.27 21.04 36.86
CA GLU A 18 -14.45 22.25 36.97
C GLU A 18 -14.31 22.72 38.41
N THR A 19 -15.34 22.51 39.22
CA THR A 19 -15.32 22.88 40.63
C THR A 19 -14.34 22.02 41.44
N VAL A 20 -14.21 20.73 41.14
CA VAL A 20 -13.37 19.80 41.91
C VAL A 20 -11.87 20.06 41.69
N ILE A 21 -11.42 20.27 40.45
CA ILE A 21 -10.00 20.54 40.15
C ILE A 21 -9.56 21.89 40.73
N LEU A 22 -10.40 22.91 40.59
CA LEU A 22 -10.14 24.23 41.15
C LEU A 22 -10.12 24.19 42.69
N GLN A 23 -10.96 23.38 43.32
CA GLN A 23 -11.02 23.23 44.77
C GLN A 23 -9.73 22.63 45.34
N ASN A 24 -9.19 21.58 44.73
CA ASN A 24 -7.91 20.98 45.16
C ASN A 24 -6.74 21.96 45.01
N TRP A 25 -6.71 22.73 43.91
CA TRP A 25 -5.66 23.72 43.70
C TRP A 25 -5.75 24.87 44.71
N ARG A 26 -6.96 25.34 44.99
CA ARG A 26 -7.23 26.37 46.00
C ARG A 26 -6.84 25.92 47.41
N GLU A 27 -7.09 24.67 47.77
CA GLU A 27 -6.69 24.12 49.08
C GLU A 27 -5.17 24.06 49.28
N ASN A 28 -4.44 23.67 48.24
CA ASN A 28 -2.97 23.66 48.29
C ASN A 28 -2.41 25.08 48.37
N ILE A 29 -2.91 26.00 47.55
CA ILE A 29 -2.47 27.42 47.60
C ILE A 29 -2.82 28.04 48.94
N PHE A 30 -3.99 27.74 49.49
CA PHE A 30 -4.40 28.23 50.80
C PHE A 30 -3.39 27.79 51.85
N SER A 31 -3.03 26.51 51.88
CA SER A 31 -2.05 25.99 52.84
C SER A 31 -0.68 26.67 52.72
N ILE A 32 -0.21 26.92 51.49
CA ILE A 32 1.07 27.62 51.24
C ILE A 32 1.01 29.08 51.68
N ILE A 33 -0.03 29.80 51.27
CA ILE A 33 -0.22 31.22 51.61
C ILE A 33 -0.39 31.39 53.12
N MET A 34 -1.12 30.50 53.79
CA MET A 34 -1.26 30.55 55.25
C MET A 34 0.04 30.19 55.96
N ALA A 35 0.87 29.31 55.43
CA ALA A 35 2.19 29.04 55.99
C ALA A 35 3.10 30.27 55.90
N ILE A 36 3.17 30.92 54.74
CA ILE A 36 3.94 32.17 54.56
C ILE A 36 3.35 33.29 55.44
N GLY A 37 2.02 33.41 55.48
CA GLY A 37 1.30 34.37 56.29
C GLY A 37 1.50 34.16 57.79
N SER A 38 1.64 32.92 58.25
CA SER A 38 1.95 32.63 59.66
C SER A 38 3.34 33.10 60.06
N LEU A 39 4.33 32.96 59.18
CA LEU A 39 5.68 33.46 59.41
C LEU A 39 5.70 35.00 59.48
N ALA A 40 5.02 35.66 58.54
CA ALA A 40 4.89 37.12 58.53
C ALA A 40 4.08 37.63 59.73
N GLY A 41 2.99 36.95 60.09
CA GLY A 41 2.13 37.29 61.21
C GLY A 41 2.86 37.20 62.56
N PHE A 42 3.80 36.27 62.72
CA PHE A 42 4.65 36.20 63.91
C PHE A 42 5.47 37.49 64.10
N VAL A 43 6.05 38.02 63.01
CA VAL A 43 6.79 39.29 63.02
C VAL A 43 5.85 40.46 63.34
N LEU A 44 4.66 40.50 62.71
CA LEU A 44 3.67 41.54 62.97
C LEU A 44 3.22 41.58 64.44
N ILE A 45 3.06 40.41 65.07
CA ILE A 45 2.70 40.34 66.49
C ILE A 45 3.84 40.77 67.38
N ALA A 46 5.09 40.44 67.05
CA ALA A 46 6.25 40.94 67.79
C ALA A 46 6.30 42.47 67.79
N VAL A 47 5.99 43.11 66.64
CA VAL A 47 5.86 44.57 66.55
C VAL A 47 4.66 45.07 67.35
N ALA A 48 3.50 44.42 67.24
CA ALA A 48 2.29 44.80 67.97
C ALA A 48 2.46 44.69 69.50
N ILE A 49 3.20 43.70 70.01
CA ILE A 49 3.54 43.57 71.42
C ILE A 49 4.28 44.83 71.90
N GLY A 50 5.25 45.33 71.12
CA GLY A 50 6.02 46.53 71.46
C GLY A 50 5.15 47.78 71.56
N ASP A 51 4.27 48.02 70.58
CA ASP A 51 3.36 49.17 70.56
C ASP A 51 2.29 49.09 71.68
N GLN A 52 1.74 47.90 71.92
CA GLN A 52 0.65 47.72 72.90
C GLN A 52 1.13 47.76 74.36
N ILE A 53 2.37 47.33 74.65
CA ILE A 53 2.98 47.51 75.97
C ILE A 53 3.11 49.01 76.30
N GLN A 54 3.49 49.84 75.32
CA GLN A 54 3.58 51.30 75.53
C GLN A 54 2.21 51.93 75.79
N ARG A 55 1.15 51.41 75.13
CA ARG A 55 -0.24 51.87 75.27
C ARG A 55 -0.98 51.34 76.50
N LYS A 56 -0.39 50.40 77.25
CA LYS A 56 -1.00 49.69 78.41
C LYS A 56 -2.32 48.95 78.10
N ASN A 57 -2.62 48.66 76.83
CA ASN A 57 -3.83 47.95 76.43
C ASN A 57 -3.59 46.43 76.34
N MET A 58 -3.48 45.77 77.50
CA MET A 58 -3.19 44.33 77.60
C MET A 58 -4.32 43.45 77.01
N PHE A 59 -5.55 43.96 77.00
CA PHE A 59 -6.72 43.23 76.49
C PHE A 59 -6.64 43.03 74.97
N LEU A 60 -6.36 44.11 74.23
CA LEU A 60 -6.26 44.05 72.77
C LEU A 60 -5.08 43.19 72.32
N LEU A 61 -3.96 43.25 73.05
CA LEU A 61 -2.80 42.40 72.79
C LEU A 61 -3.14 40.90 72.92
N ALA A 62 -3.85 40.51 73.99
CA ALA A 62 -4.28 39.13 74.18
C ALA A 62 -5.17 38.67 73.01
N LEU A 63 -6.04 39.54 72.51
CA LEU A 63 -6.92 39.23 71.39
C LEU A 63 -6.15 39.02 70.08
N TYR A 64 -5.18 39.86 69.76
CA TYR A 64 -4.32 39.67 68.58
C TYR A 64 -3.55 38.34 68.63
N VAL A 65 -3.01 37.99 69.80
CA VAL A 65 -2.31 36.71 70.00
C VAL A 65 -3.26 35.53 69.81
N VAL A 66 -4.47 35.59 70.38
CA VAL A 66 -5.48 34.53 70.22
C VAL A 66 -5.92 34.41 68.76
N ALA A 67 -6.20 35.52 68.08
CA ALA A 67 -6.59 35.53 66.67
C ALA A 67 -5.50 34.95 65.77
N PHE A 68 -4.23 35.22 66.04
CA PHE A 68 -3.12 34.63 65.30
C PHE A 68 -2.96 33.14 65.55
N LEU A 69 -2.94 32.72 66.82
CA LEU A 69 -2.87 31.30 67.16
C LEU A 69 -4.05 30.54 66.56
N TRP A 70 -5.23 31.17 66.50
CA TRP A 70 -6.40 30.63 65.81
C TRP A 70 -6.18 30.49 64.31
N ILE A 71 -5.74 31.55 63.62
CA ILE A 71 -5.44 31.53 62.18
C ILE A 71 -4.40 30.45 61.84
N VAL A 72 -3.33 30.35 62.63
CA VAL A 72 -2.30 29.31 62.44
C VAL A 72 -2.92 27.93 62.63
N SER A 73 -3.61 27.70 63.75
CA SER A 73 -4.19 26.39 64.07
C SER A 73 -5.19 25.92 63.01
N ILE A 74 -6.15 26.78 62.63
CA ILE A 74 -7.20 26.42 61.67
C ILE A 74 -6.65 26.20 60.26
N SER A 75 -5.53 26.83 59.91
CA SER A 75 -4.89 26.66 58.60
C SER A 75 -4.28 25.28 58.43
N PHE A 76 -3.78 24.65 59.50
CA PHE A 76 -3.09 23.36 59.45
C PHE A 76 -3.95 22.17 59.88
N ILE A 77 -5.13 22.38 60.48
CA ILE A 77 -6.06 21.29 60.82
C ILE A 77 -6.73 20.76 59.54
N ARG A 78 -6.10 19.77 58.90
CA ARG A 78 -6.62 19.13 57.68
C ARG A 78 -7.94 18.36 57.86
N LYS A 79 -8.36 18.10 59.11
CA LYS A 79 -9.63 17.42 59.41
C LYS A 79 -10.86 18.30 59.19
N LEU A 80 -10.70 19.63 59.17
CA LEU A 80 -11.82 20.55 58.98
C LEU A 80 -12.11 20.76 57.49
N PRO A 81 -13.40 20.83 57.08
CA PRO A 81 -13.79 21.19 55.72
C PRO A 81 -13.10 22.47 55.24
N TYR A 82 -12.62 22.47 53.99
CA TYR A 82 -11.93 23.61 53.37
C TYR A 82 -12.70 24.94 53.55
N ASN A 83 -14.00 24.94 53.27
CA ASN A 83 -14.83 26.14 53.40
C ASN A 83 -14.91 26.68 54.84
N LEU A 84 -14.90 25.80 55.84
CA LEU A 84 -14.90 26.20 57.25
C LEU A 84 -13.55 26.78 57.67
N ARG A 85 -12.44 26.22 57.18
CA ARG A 85 -11.09 26.75 57.47
C ARG A 85 -10.94 28.17 56.93
N VAL A 86 -11.19 28.34 55.63
CA VAL A 86 -11.11 29.64 54.95
C VAL A 86 -12.11 30.62 55.55
N GLY A 87 -13.35 30.18 55.78
CA GLY A 87 -14.39 31.01 56.39
C GLY A 87 -13.98 31.52 57.77
N SER A 88 -13.38 30.68 58.62
CA SER A 88 -12.92 31.12 59.94
C SER A 88 -11.78 32.14 59.85
N VAL A 89 -10.87 31.99 58.86
CA VAL A 89 -9.81 32.96 58.61
C VAL A 89 -10.41 34.29 58.20
N VAL A 90 -11.31 34.29 57.22
CA VAL A 90 -12.00 35.51 56.76
C VAL A 90 -12.71 36.21 57.94
N VAL A 91 -13.46 35.46 58.75
CA VAL A 91 -14.13 36.00 59.95
C VAL A 91 -13.14 36.57 60.96
N THR A 92 -12.00 35.91 61.17
CA THR A 92 -10.96 36.41 62.08
C THR A 92 -10.36 37.71 61.58
N PHE A 93 -10.07 37.83 60.28
CA PHE A 93 -9.59 39.08 59.68
C PHE A 93 -10.63 40.20 59.81
N TYR A 94 -11.93 39.89 59.66
CA TYR A 94 -13.00 40.86 59.93
C TYR A 94 -13.03 41.32 61.38
N ALA A 95 -12.93 40.39 62.33
CA ALA A 95 -12.91 40.70 63.75
C ALA A 95 -11.71 41.59 64.11
N LEU A 96 -10.52 41.24 63.62
CA LEU A 96 -9.30 42.05 63.80
C LEU A 96 -9.44 43.44 63.18
N GLY A 97 -10.03 43.53 61.98
CA GLY A 97 -10.29 44.80 61.32
C GLY A 97 -11.24 45.68 62.12
N PHE A 98 -12.37 45.13 62.57
CA PHE A 98 -13.34 45.84 63.38
C PHE A 98 -12.73 46.34 64.71
N LEU A 99 -12.02 45.47 65.43
CA LEU A 99 -11.41 45.81 66.71
C LEU A 99 -10.29 46.84 66.57
N SER A 100 -9.47 46.71 65.53
CA SER A 100 -8.45 47.71 65.21
C SER A 100 -9.07 49.09 64.94
N ILE A 101 -10.18 49.16 64.18
CA ILE A 101 -10.86 50.44 63.90
C ILE A 101 -11.40 51.05 65.19
N LEU A 102 -11.95 50.24 66.10
CA LEU A 102 -12.43 50.74 67.38
C LEU A 102 -11.32 51.28 68.28
N ASP A 103 -10.13 50.68 68.25
CA ASP A 103 -8.98 51.09 69.07
C ASP A 103 -8.20 52.27 68.47
N THR A 104 -7.96 52.25 67.16
CA THR A 104 -7.03 53.18 66.49
C THR A 104 -7.74 54.16 65.53
N GLY A 105 -9.05 54.01 65.33
CA GLY A 105 -9.85 54.89 64.48
C GLY A 105 -9.45 54.84 63.01
N ILE A 106 -9.54 55.99 62.33
CA ILE A 106 -9.28 56.11 60.89
C ILE A 106 -7.81 55.87 60.50
N THR A 107 -6.87 56.21 61.40
CA THR A 107 -5.43 56.12 61.13
C THR A 107 -4.90 54.69 61.25
N GLY A 108 -5.66 53.81 61.90
CA GLY A 108 -5.39 52.40 62.13
C GLY A 108 -5.19 51.49 60.93
N ASP A 109 -4.70 50.29 61.20
CA ASP A 109 -4.52 49.21 60.23
C ASP A 109 -5.81 48.41 59.96
N GLY A 110 -6.91 48.69 60.66
CA GLY A 110 -8.17 47.96 60.52
C GLY A 110 -8.74 47.93 59.10
N ARG A 111 -8.48 48.98 58.31
CA ARG A 111 -8.84 49.04 56.89
C ARG A 111 -8.08 48.02 56.02
N ILE A 112 -6.85 47.67 56.40
CA ILE A 112 -6.02 46.66 55.74
C ILE A 112 -6.58 45.27 56.05
N TRP A 113 -6.96 45.01 57.30
CA TRP A 113 -7.59 43.75 57.70
C TRP A 113 -8.92 43.52 56.98
N LEU A 114 -9.78 44.54 56.86
CA LEU A 114 -11.04 44.45 56.11
C LEU A 114 -10.84 44.21 54.61
N LEU A 115 -9.79 44.78 54.01
CA LEU A 115 -9.41 44.51 52.62
C LEU A 115 -8.92 43.08 52.46
N LEU A 116 -8.00 42.64 53.32
CA LEU A 116 -7.45 41.28 53.29
C LEU A 116 -8.54 40.22 53.46
N ALA A 117 -9.52 40.44 54.34
CA ALA A 117 -10.65 39.54 54.53
C ALA A 117 -11.40 39.28 53.20
N SER A 118 -11.70 40.35 52.46
CA SER A 118 -12.40 40.25 51.17
C SER A 118 -11.55 39.69 50.03
N VAL A 119 -10.24 39.97 50.00
CA VAL A 119 -9.32 39.41 49.01
C VAL A 119 -9.13 37.90 49.25
N ILE A 120 -8.95 37.49 50.50
CA ILE A 120 -8.87 36.07 50.89
C ILE A 120 -10.19 35.36 50.51
N ALA A 121 -11.35 35.98 50.80
CA ALA A 121 -12.64 35.44 50.40
C ALA A 121 -12.78 35.30 48.87
N ALA A 122 -12.29 36.27 48.10
CA ALA A 122 -12.31 36.25 46.63
C ALA A 122 -11.46 35.13 46.04
N ILE A 123 -10.23 34.96 46.52
CA ILE A 123 -9.26 34.00 46.00
C ILE A 123 -9.69 32.57 46.34
N PHE A 124 -10.10 32.34 47.59
CA PHE A 124 -10.24 30.99 48.13
C PHE A 124 -11.67 30.46 48.11
N ILE A 125 -12.67 31.32 48.27
CA ILE A 125 -14.08 30.90 48.24
C ILE A 125 -14.67 31.20 46.86
N GLY A 126 -14.47 32.43 46.36
CA GLY A 126 -14.75 32.79 44.98
C GLY A 126 -15.04 34.27 44.79
N GLY A 127 -14.86 34.76 43.56
CA GLY A 127 -14.98 36.19 43.23
C GLY A 127 -16.32 36.82 43.67
N ARG A 128 -17.44 36.09 43.53
CA ARG A 128 -18.77 36.54 44.01
C ARG A 128 -18.79 36.82 45.52
N ILE A 129 -18.24 35.91 46.30
CA ILE A 129 -18.19 36.02 47.76
C ILE A 129 -17.21 37.12 48.14
N GLY A 130 -16.08 37.22 47.43
CA GLY A 130 -15.16 38.35 47.51
C GLY A 130 -15.85 39.71 47.36
N LEU A 131 -16.65 39.89 46.29
CA LEU A 131 -17.40 41.12 46.05
C LEU A 131 -18.42 41.43 47.16
N ILE A 132 -19.17 40.41 47.62
CA ILE A 132 -20.12 40.57 48.73
C ILE A 132 -19.37 41.01 50.00
N THR A 133 -18.26 40.36 50.32
CA THR A 133 -17.42 40.71 51.47
C THR A 133 -16.83 42.11 51.33
N ALA A 134 -16.44 42.55 50.13
CA ALA A 134 -15.95 43.91 49.90
C ALA A 134 -17.03 44.97 50.17
N VAL A 135 -18.26 44.73 49.72
CA VAL A 135 -19.41 45.62 50.00
C VAL A 135 -19.69 45.65 51.50
N PHE A 136 -19.65 44.49 52.16
CA PHE A 136 -19.83 44.40 53.60
C PHE A 136 -18.73 45.13 54.38
N SER A 137 -17.45 44.99 53.99
CA SER A 137 -16.32 45.72 54.55
C SER A 137 -16.50 47.24 54.44
N PHE A 138 -16.97 47.72 53.29
CA PHE A 138 -17.21 49.15 53.07
C PHE A 138 -18.39 49.66 53.90
N ALA A 139 -19.48 48.90 53.97
CA ALA A 139 -20.63 49.24 54.80
C ALA A 139 -20.26 49.28 56.29
N ALA A 140 -19.49 48.28 56.77
CA ALA A 140 -19.00 48.24 58.15
C ALA A 140 -18.09 49.45 58.46
N TRP A 141 -17.19 49.80 57.54
CA TRP A 141 -16.33 50.99 57.66
C TRP A 141 -17.13 52.29 57.76
N LEU A 142 -18.12 52.49 56.88
CA LEU A 142 -18.98 53.67 56.91
C LEU A 142 -19.82 53.71 58.19
N PHE A 143 -20.36 52.58 58.62
CA PHE A 143 -21.17 52.48 59.84
C PHE A 143 -20.37 52.90 61.09
N ILE A 144 -19.13 52.43 61.22
CA ILE A 144 -18.25 52.84 62.32
C ILE A 144 -17.92 54.33 62.23
N GLY A 145 -17.61 54.83 61.03
CA GLY A 145 -17.36 56.26 60.81
C GLY A 145 -18.56 57.15 61.16
N ILE A 146 -19.79 56.72 60.86
CA ILE A 146 -21.03 57.42 61.25
C ILE A 146 -21.19 57.36 62.77
N SER A 147 -20.92 56.22 63.38
CA SER A 147 -21.05 56.02 64.83
C SER A 147 -20.10 56.93 65.62
N PHE A 148 -18.86 57.12 65.16
CA PHE A 148 -17.94 58.10 65.74
C PHE A 148 -18.37 59.56 65.46
N TYR A 149 -18.90 59.85 64.27
CA TYR A 149 -19.38 61.19 63.91
C TYR A 149 -20.61 61.62 64.74
N GLN A 150 -21.51 60.69 65.06
CA GLN A 150 -22.71 60.91 65.87
C GLN A 150 -22.46 60.77 67.38
N GLU A 151 -21.20 60.59 67.80
CA GLU A 151 -20.79 60.37 69.20
C GLU A 151 -21.47 59.16 69.87
N TRP A 152 -21.93 58.18 69.08
CA TRP A 152 -22.45 56.90 69.61
C TRP A 152 -21.35 56.05 70.24
N LEU A 153 -20.11 56.23 69.78
CA LEU A 153 -18.91 55.57 70.30
C LEU A 153 -17.90 56.63 70.78
N PRO A 154 -17.26 56.45 71.95
CA PRO A 154 -16.25 57.37 72.46
C PRO A 154 -14.97 57.29 71.62
N PHE A 155 -14.35 58.44 71.33
CA PHE A 155 -13.06 58.48 70.63
C PHE A 155 -11.96 57.84 71.51
N PRO A 156 -11.16 56.91 70.95
CA PRO A 156 -10.23 56.10 71.75
C PRO A 156 -8.99 56.84 72.30
N TYR A 157 -8.66 58.05 71.82
CA TYR A 157 -7.50 58.84 72.30
C TYR A 157 -7.70 60.36 72.24
N GLU A 158 -7.38 61.09 73.32
CA GLU A 158 -7.49 62.56 73.42
C GLU A 158 -6.68 63.33 72.35
N HIS A 159 -5.57 62.76 71.85
CA HIS A 159 -4.72 63.40 70.83
C HIS A 159 -5.18 63.18 69.38
N MET A 160 -6.26 62.40 69.14
CA MET A 160 -6.79 62.21 67.78
C MET A 160 -7.78 63.30 67.36
N VAL A 161 -8.28 64.10 68.31
CA VAL A 161 -9.26 65.17 68.07
C VAL A 161 -8.75 66.21 67.05
N GLU A 162 -7.43 66.38 66.93
CA GLU A 162 -6.83 67.32 65.98
C GLU A 162 -6.78 66.82 64.52
N MET A 163 -6.71 65.50 64.27
CA MET A 163 -6.65 64.94 62.90
C MET A 163 -8.01 64.51 62.36
N THR A 164 -8.99 64.26 63.23
CA THR A 164 -10.38 63.95 62.88
C THR A 164 -11.28 65.08 63.36
N SER A 165 -11.19 66.25 62.73
CA SER A 165 -12.18 67.30 62.90
C SER A 165 -13.59 66.73 62.71
N ASN A 166 -14.60 67.22 63.44
CA ASN A 166 -16.03 66.83 63.50
C ASN A 166 -16.74 66.63 62.13
N THR A 167 -16.19 65.82 61.24
CA THR A 167 -16.56 65.71 59.84
C THR A 167 -16.44 64.26 59.39
N PHE A 168 -17.50 63.76 58.76
CA PHE A 168 -17.56 62.40 58.23
C PHE A 168 -16.71 62.20 56.94
N LYS A 169 -16.22 63.29 56.35
CA LYS A 169 -15.55 63.31 55.04
C LYS A 169 -14.31 62.40 54.95
N PRO A 170 -13.39 62.35 55.94
CA PRO A 170 -12.23 61.45 55.88
C PRO A 170 -12.62 59.97 55.88
N TRP A 171 -13.65 59.59 56.65
CA TRP A 171 -14.17 58.23 56.68
C TRP A 171 -14.72 57.81 55.32
N PHE A 172 -15.55 58.66 54.71
CA PHE A 172 -16.08 58.39 53.37
C PHE A 172 -14.97 58.29 52.32
N ASN A 173 -14.05 59.26 52.27
CA ASN A 173 -12.96 59.30 51.29
C ASN A 173 -12.00 58.10 51.39
N THR A 174 -11.64 57.72 52.62
CA THR A 174 -10.78 56.56 52.85
C THR A 174 -11.51 55.26 52.49
N GLY A 175 -12.78 55.15 52.90
CA GLY A 175 -13.62 54.00 52.62
C GLY A 175 -13.79 53.78 51.12
N ILE A 176 -14.14 54.82 50.36
CA ILE A 176 -14.39 54.71 48.92
C ILE A 176 -13.11 54.37 48.15
N THR A 177 -11.96 54.91 48.57
CA THR A 177 -10.66 54.61 47.96
C THR A 177 -10.27 53.15 48.15
N ILE A 178 -10.45 52.63 49.37
CA ILE A 178 -10.14 51.23 49.70
C ILE A 178 -11.13 50.29 49.04
N PHE A 179 -12.42 50.65 49.01
CA PHE A 179 -13.44 49.88 48.31
C PHE A 179 -13.14 49.80 46.80
N ALA A 180 -12.75 50.90 46.17
CA ALA A 180 -12.34 50.92 44.76
C ALA A 180 -11.09 50.06 44.51
N ALA A 181 -10.05 50.20 45.34
CA ALA A 181 -8.85 49.36 45.26
C ALA A 181 -9.19 47.87 45.41
N ASN A 182 -10.09 47.54 46.34
CA ASN A 182 -10.53 46.18 46.61
C ASN A 182 -11.32 45.59 45.43
N LEU A 183 -12.21 46.35 44.81
CA LEU A 183 -12.92 45.94 43.59
C LEU A 183 -11.94 45.61 42.45
N VAL A 184 -10.89 46.42 42.27
CA VAL A 184 -9.86 46.17 41.24
C VAL A 184 -9.09 44.89 41.54
N ILE A 185 -8.66 44.68 42.80
CA ILE A 185 -7.92 43.48 43.21
C ILE A 185 -8.78 42.22 43.02
N ILE A 186 -10.01 42.23 43.52
CA ILE A 186 -10.94 41.09 43.43
C ILE A 186 -11.26 40.77 41.96
N SER A 187 -11.53 41.79 41.15
CA SER A 187 -11.87 41.59 39.75
C SER A 187 -10.67 41.07 38.93
N SER A 188 -9.49 41.63 39.15
CA SER A 188 -8.25 41.21 38.48
C SER A 188 -7.88 39.78 38.83
N THR A 189 -7.90 39.43 40.12
CA THR A 189 -7.59 38.07 40.59
C THR A 189 -8.59 37.05 40.06
N ALA A 190 -9.88 37.38 40.07
CA ALA A 190 -10.90 36.48 39.52
C ALA A 190 -10.77 36.29 38.01
N ALA A 191 -10.48 37.35 37.26
CA ALA A 191 -10.22 37.27 35.82
C ALA A 191 -8.99 36.41 35.49
N LEU A 192 -7.90 36.58 36.25
CA LEU A 192 -6.67 35.83 36.08
C LEU A 192 -6.87 34.33 36.38
N ILE A 193 -7.51 33.99 37.50
CA ILE A 193 -7.82 32.59 37.84
C ILE A 193 -8.71 31.95 36.77
N ASN A 194 -9.71 32.70 36.27
CA ASN A 194 -10.60 32.18 35.24
C ASN A 194 -9.86 31.92 33.92
N ASN A 195 -9.07 32.88 33.44
CA ASN A 195 -8.31 32.74 32.20
C ASN A 195 -7.29 31.60 32.28
N LEU A 196 -6.55 31.49 33.39
CA LEU A 196 -5.61 30.38 33.60
C LEU A 196 -6.33 29.02 33.59
N SER A 197 -7.51 28.93 34.20
CA SER A 197 -8.29 27.68 34.19
C SER A 197 -8.68 27.25 32.78
N ILE A 198 -9.15 28.20 31.96
CA ILE A 198 -9.53 27.96 30.55
C ILE A 198 -8.30 27.56 29.73
N THR A 199 -7.18 28.27 29.88
CA THR A 199 -5.95 27.96 29.15
C THR A 199 -5.39 26.59 29.51
N LEU A 200 -5.41 26.21 30.79
CA LEU A 200 -4.94 24.90 31.24
C LEU A 200 -5.83 23.76 30.71
N GLN A 201 -7.16 23.95 30.69
CA GLN A 201 -8.07 22.99 30.09
C GLN A 201 -7.83 22.85 28.59
N LYS A 202 -7.68 23.96 27.87
CA LYS A 202 -7.38 23.94 26.44
C LYS A 202 -6.07 23.21 26.16
N SER A 203 -5.02 23.48 26.93
CA SER A 203 -3.74 22.77 26.82
C SER A 203 -3.88 21.27 27.05
N ARG A 204 -4.62 20.84 28.09
CA ARG A 204 -4.87 19.42 28.37
C ARG A 204 -5.65 18.73 27.26
N LYS A 205 -6.66 19.42 26.70
CA LYS A 205 -7.42 18.89 25.57
C LYS A 205 -6.54 18.68 24.35
N LEU A 206 -5.69 19.66 24.01
CA LEU A 206 -4.74 19.53 22.89
C LEU A 206 -3.73 18.41 23.11
N THR A 207 -3.21 18.23 24.33
CA THR A 207 -2.27 17.13 24.61
C THR A 207 -2.94 15.76 24.45
N ASN A 208 -4.18 15.61 24.91
CA ASN A 208 -4.92 14.36 24.73
C ASN A 208 -5.21 14.08 23.25
N GLU A 209 -5.61 15.09 22.48
CA GLU A 209 -5.81 14.96 21.02
C GLU A 209 -4.51 14.60 20.29
N LEU A 210 -3.36 15.14 20.72
CA LEU A 210 -2.05 14.78 20.17
C LEU A 210 -1.66 13.33 20.49
N GLU A 211 -1.89 12.86 21.71
CA GLU A 211 -1.63 11.46 22.09
C GLU A 211 -2.53 10.47 21.32
N GLU A 212 -3.81 10.80 21.15
CA GLU A 212 -4.73 10.00 20.35
C GLU A 212 -4.29 9.93 18.88
N ASN A 213 -3.93 11.08 18.29
CA ASN A 213 -3.45 11.13 16.91
C ASN A 213 -2.13 10.38 16.73
N ALA A 214 -1.18 10.50 17.67
CA ALA A 214 0.08 9.77 17.63
C ALA A 214 -0.15 8.25 17.67
N SER A 215 -1.06 7.79 18.53
CA SER A 215 -1.44 6.37 18.64
C SER A 215 -2.07 5.87 17.34
N ARG A 216 -2.98 6.65 16.75
CA ARG A 216 -3.63 6.33 15.47
C ARG A 216 -2.62 6.25 14.32
N LEU A 217 -1.67 7.17 14.25
CA LEU A 217 -0.60 7.17 13.24
C LEU A 217 0.31 5.94 13.39
N GLN A 218 0.64 5.55 14.62
CA GLN A 218 1.46 4.36 14.88
C GLN A 218 0.74 3.08 14.43
N GLU A 219 -0.56 2.96 14.69
CA GLU A 219 -1.38 1.82 14.25
C GLU A 219 -1.48 1.74 12.72
N GLN A 220 -1.72 2.88 12.06
CA GLN A 220 -1.74 2.97 10.59
C GLN A 220 -0.39 2.57 9.99
N THR A 221 0.71 3.06 10.56
CA THR A 221 2.07 2.73 10.10
C THR A 221 2.36 1.24 10.23
N LYS A 222 1.98 0.63 11.36
CA LYS A 222 2.12 -0.82 11.58
C LYS A 222 1.31 -1.64 10.58
N THR A 223 0.08 -1.20 10.29
CA THR A 223 -0.79 -1.84 9.31
C THR A 223 -0.24 -1.73 7.89
N LEU A 224 0.25 -0.56 7.50
CA LEU A 224 0.90 -0.33 6.21
C LEU A 224 2.17 -1.17 6.05
N SER A 225 3.01 -1.25 7.08
CA SER A 225 4.23 -2.05 7.06
C SER A 225 3.93 -3.53 6.85
N ARG A 226 2.95 -4.11 7.57
CA ARG A 226 2.50 -5.49 7.36
C ARG A 226 1.98 -5.73 5.94
N ARG A 227 1.20 -4.78 5.41
CA ARG A 227 0.67 -4.86 4.04
C ARG A 227 1.79 -4.78 3.00
N SER A 228 2.78 -3.93 3.22
CA SER A 228 3.97 -3.81 2.37
C SER A 228 4.76 -5.12 2.33
N GLN A 229 5.03 -5.73 3.50
CA GLN A 229 5.72 -7.03 3.58
C GLN A 229 4.96 -8.13 2.82
N THR A 230 3.64 -8.18 2.98
CA THR A 230 2.79 -9.16 2.27
C THR A 230 2.88 -8.99 0.75
N LEU A 231 2.89 -7.74 0.27
CA LEU A 231 3.04 -7.43 -1.15
C LEU A 231 4.44 -7.78 -1.68
N GLU A 232 5.49 -7.54 -0.89
CA GLU A 232 6.87 -7.86 -1.24
C GLU A 232 7.07 -9.37 -1.41
N ILE A 233 6.55 -10.17 -0.48
CA ILE A 233 6.54 -11.64 -0.57
C ILE A 233 5.80 -12.10 -1.84
N SER A 234 4.60 -11.55 -2.07
CA SER A 234 3.81 -11.88 -3.25
C SER A 234 4.54 -11.53 -4.56
N ALA A 235 5.21 -10.37 -4.61
CA ALA A 235 5.98 -9.94 -5.77
C ALA A 235 7.20 -10.85 -6.03
N LYS A 236 7.90 -11.27 -4.98
CA LYS A 236 9.02 -12.22 -5.07
C LYS A 236 8.57 -13.57 -5.64
N ILE A 237 7.43 -14.09 -5.19
CA ILE A 237 6.82 -15.33 -5.72
C ILE A 237 6.54 -15.16 -7.22
N ILE A 238 5.90 -14.06 -7.61
CA ILE A 238 5.58 -13.76 -9.02
C ILE A 238 6.84 -13.68 -9.88
N GLN A 239 7.90 -13.03 -9.38
CA GLN A 239 9.17 -12.90 -10.11
C GLN A 239 9.83 -14.26 -10.33
N ASN A 240 9.86 -15.12 -9.30
CA ASN A 240 10.41 -16.47 -9.41
C ASN A 240 9.64 -17.30 -10.46
N ILE A 241 8.31 -17.28 -10.41
CA ILE A 241 7.46 -18.02 -11.36
C ILE A 241 7.63 -17.50 -12.79
N SER A 242 7.78 -16.18 -12.97
CA SER A 242 7.92 -15.56 -14.30
C SER A 242 9.24 -15.88 -15.00
N SER A 243 10.25 -16.38 -14.28
CA SER A 243 11.54 -16.78 -14.85
C SER A 243 11.55 -18.18 -15.46
N ILE A 244 10.47 -18.96 -15.27
CA ILE A 244 10.39 -20.36 -15.69
C ILE A 244 9.81 -20.43 -17.10
N LEU A 245 10.63 -20.89 -18.06
CA LEU A 245 10.25 -21.03 -19.47
C LEU A 245 9.88 -22.48 -19.85
N ASP A 246 10.18 -23.44 -18.99
CA ASP A 246 9.93 -24.86 -19.24
C ASP A 246 8.49 -25.24 -18.86
N THR A 247 7.75 -25.78 -19.83
CA THR A 247 6.33 -26.16 -19.68
C THR A 247 6.11 -27.23 -18.64
N GLU A 248 7.01 -28.20 -18.48
CA GLU A 248 6.84 -29.24 -17.47
C GLU A 248 7.23 -28.76 -16.08
N GLN A 249 8.28 -27.94 -16.00
CA GLN A 249 8.81 -27.49 -14.70
C GLN A 249 7.94 -26.40 -14.04
N ILE A 250 7.29 -25.54 -14.82
CA ILE A 250 6.51 -24.42 -14.27
C ILE A 250 5.36 -24.88 -13.36
N TYR A 251 4.70 -25.99 -13.69
CA TYR A 251 3.62 -26.53 -12.86
C TYR A 251 4.14 -26.98 -11.50
N PHE A 252 5.21 -27.77 -11.48
CA PHE A 252 5.80 -28.31 -10.25
C PHE A 252 6.37 -27.21 -9.37
N GLN A 253 7.13 -26.28 -9.94
CA GLN A 253 7.74 -25.18 -9.20
C GLN A 253 6.69 -24.21 -8.63
N ALA A 254 5.64 -23.89 -9.39
CA ALA A 254 4.55 -23.06 -8.88
C ALA A 254 3.81 -23.73 -7.72
N ALA A 255 3.51 -25.03 -7.83
CA ALA A 255 2.87 -25.78 -6.75
C ALA A 255 3.77 -25.88 -5.51
N LYS A 256 5.08 -26.08 -5.70
CA LYS A 256 6.06 -26.16 -4.60
C LYS A 256 6.22 -24.81 -3.88
N LEU A 257 6.41 -23.72 -4.62
CA LEU A 257 6.56 -22.38 -4.02
C LEU A 257 5.33 -21.96 -3.21
N LEU A 258 4.12 -22.21 -3.73
CA LEU A 258 2.89 -21.92 -2.99
C LEU A 258 2.76 -22.77 -1.74
N GLN A 259 3.22 -24.02 -1.79
CA GLN A 259 3.18 -24.92 -0.64
C GLN A 259 4.13 -24.46 0.47
N GLU A 260 5.37 -24.09 0.13
CA GLU A 260 6.40 -23.67 1.08
C GLU A 260 6.09 -22.29 1.70
N GLU A 261 5.65 -21.31 0.91
CA GLU A 261 5.43 -19.93 1.38
C GLU A 261 4.15 -19.76 2.22
N TYR A 262 3.14 -20.60 2.00
CA TYR A 262 1.87 -20.54 2.73
C TYR A 262 1.69 -21.69 3.75
N ASP A 263 2.74 -22.46 4.01
CA ASP A 263 2.75 -23.63 4.92
C ASP A 263 1.54 -24.57 4.69
N LEU A 264 1.30 -24.88 3.42
CA LEU A 264 0.15 -25.68 3.01
C LEU A 264 0.48 -27.17 3.10
N LEU A 265 -0.53 -27.97 3.43
CA LEU A 265 -0.41 -29.43 3.43
C LEU A 265 -0.18 -29.96 2.02
N HIS A 266 -0.91 -29.39 1.06
CA HIS A 266 -0.93 -29.88 -0.31
C HIS A 266 -1.38 -28.79 -1.30
N VAL A 267 -0.68 -28.71 -2.44
CA VAL A 267 -1.06 -27.86 -3.57
C VAL A 267 -1.07 -28.69 -4.84
N SER A 268 -2.17 -28.61 -5.61
CA SER A 268 -2.34 -29.32 -6.87
C SER A 268 -2.80 -28.39 -7.98
N ILE A 269 -2.21 -28.54 -9.17
CA ILE A 269 -2.60 -27.84 -10.39
C ILE A 269 -3.28 -28.83 -11.33
N LEU A 270 -4.54 -28.55 -11.67
CA LEU A 270 -5.31 -29.34 -12.60
C LEU A 270 -5.67 -28.50 -13.82
N LEU A 271 -5.47 -29.03 -15.03
CA LEU A 271 -5.84 -28.37 -16.28
C LEU A 271 -7.07 -29.02 -16.90
N ILE A 272 -7.94 -28.19 -17.47
CA ILE A 272 -9.13 -28.65 -18.20
C ILE A 272 -8.68 -29.21 -19.55
N ASP A 273 -9.28 -30.32 -19.96
CA ASP A 273 -9.04 -30.92 -21.27
C ASP A 273 -9.67 -30.09 -22.40
N GLN A 274 -9.35 -30.40 -23.67
CA GLN A 274 -9.88 -29.63 -24.81
C GLN A 274 -11.41 -29.72 -24.94
N THR A 275 -12.04 -30.78 -24.41
CA THR A 275 -13.50 -30.97 -24.48
C THR A 275 -14.26 -30.33 -23.32
N GLY A 276 -13.55 -29.89 -22.26
CA GLY A 276 -14.16 -29.35 -21.05
C GLY A 276 -14.85 -30.40 -20.17
N THR A 277 -14.61 -31.69 -20.41
CA THR A 277 -15.29 -32.79 -19.73
C THR A 277 -14.42 -33.48 -18.69
N ALA A 278 -13.12 -33.22 -18.67
CA ALA A 278 -12.19 -33.78 -17.69
C ALA A 278 -11.14 -32.76 -17.23
N VAL A 279 -10.56 -33.01 -16.06
CA VAL A 279 -9.37 -32.31 -15.58
C VAL A 279 -8.21 -33.28 -15.45
N SER A 280 -7.03 -32.86 -15.88
CA SER A 280 -5.78 -33.62 -15.77
C SER A 280 -4.90 -33.01 -14.67
N LEU A 281 -4.40 -33.84 -13.76
CA LEU A 281 -3.42 -33.39 -12.76
C LEU A 281 -2.07 -33.16 -13.45
N LYS A 282 -1.55 -31.94 -13.38
CA LYS A 282 -0.26 -31.57 -13.99
C LYS A 282 0.87 -31.41 -12.98
N ALA A 283 0.54 -30.98 -11.76
CA ALA A 283 1.50 -30.93 -10.67
C ALA A 283 0.83 -31.07 -9.33
N SER A 284 1.61 -31.57 -8.38
CA SER A 284 1.19 -31.85 -7.02
C SER A 284 2.40 -31.72 -6.09
N SER A 285 2.27 -30.97 -4.99
CA SER A 285 3.34 -30.74 -4.00
C SER A 285 2.86 -31.07 -2.57
N GLY A 286 3.79 -31.26 -1.63
CA GLY A 286 3.49 -31.73 -0.27
C GLY A 286 3.35 -33.26 -0.16
N GLU A 287 2.88 -33.77 0.99
CA GLU A 287 2.78 -35.22 1.25
C GLU A 287 1.89 -35.94 0.22
N GLY A 288 0.82 -35.30 -0.26
CA GLY A 288 -0.05 -35.85 -1.31
C GLY A 288 0.62 -36.00 -2.68
N GLY A 289 1.66 -35.21 -2.97
CA GLY A 289 2.40 -35.25 -4.24
C GLY A 289 3.41 -36.39 -4.34
N GLN A 290 3.83 -36.97 -3.22
CA GLN A 290 4.67 -38.18 -3.20
C GLN A 290 3.88 -39.47 -3.47
N VAL A 291 2.56 -39.43 -3.23
CA VAL A 291 1.66 -40.59 -3.31
C VAL A 291 0.98 -40.72 -4.68
N ILE A 292 0.88 -39.62 -5.44
CA ILE A 292 0.28 -39.59 -6.78
C ILE A 292 1.39 -39.24 -7.78
N PRO A 293 1.89 -40.20 -8.58
CA PRO A 293 2.77 -39.85 -9.69
C PRO A 293 2.06 -38.83 -10.58
N ALA A 294 2.61 -37.63 -10.71
CA ALA A 294 1.99 -36.50 -11.42
C ALA A 294 1.81 -36.72 -12.94
N LEU A 295 2.04 -37.94 -13.44
CA LEU A 295 1.84 -38.29 -14.84
C LEU A 295 0.39 -38.74 -15.10
N ASP A 296 -0.37 -37.83 -15.71
CA ASP A 296 -1.58 -38.08 -16.52
C ASP A 296 -2.79 -38.75 -15.84
N TYR A 297 -2.98 -38.53 -14.54
CA TYR A 297 -4.25 -38.85 -13.89
C TYR A 297 -5.36 -37.87 -14.35
N GLN A 298 -6.35 -38.40 -15.06
CA GLN A 298 -7.53 -37.67 -15.51
C GLN A 298 -8.74 -37.95 -14.62
N PHE A 299 -9.48 -36.90 -14.26
CA PHE A 299 -10.72 -36.97 -13.51
C PHE A 299 -11.86 -36.44 -14.38
N PRO A 300 -12.97 -37.17 -14.54
CA PRO A 300 -14.14 -36.61 -15.19
C PRO A 300 -14.69 -35.44 -14.36
N LEU A 301 -15.04 -34.34 -15.03
CA LEU A 301 -15.72 -33.18 -14.45
C LEU A 301 -17.17 -33.58 -14.11
N GLY A 302 -17.34 -34.25 -12.98
CA GLY A 302 -18.64 -34.56 -12.41
C GLY A 302 -19.23 -33.39 -11.62
N LYS A 303 -20.27 -33.67 -10.84
CA LYS A 303 -20.78 -32.72 -9.81
C LYS A 303 -19.81 -32.68 -8.62
N GLY A 304 -19.31 -31.49 -8.27
CA GLY A 304 -18.38 -31.25 -7.16
C GLY A 304 -17.75 -29.86 -7.19
N LEU A 305 -16.85 -29.58 -6.24
CA LEU A 305 -16.26 -28.24 -6.04
C LEU A 305 -15.49 -27.73 -7.26
N LEU A 306 -14.70 -28.60 -7.91
CA LEU A 306 -13.90 -28.24 -9.08
C LEU A 306 -14.79 -27.73 -10.22
N ASN A 307 -15.87 -28.47 -10.53
CA ASN A 307 -16.80 -28.08 -11.57
C ASN A 307 -17.53 -26.77 -11.24
N TRP A 308 -17.86 -26.55 -9.96
CA TRP A 308 -18.48 -25.30 -9.53
C TRP A 308 -17.55 -24.10 -9.76
N VAL A 309 -16.27 -24.20 -9.38
CA VAL A 309 -15.29 -23.13 -9.57
C VAL A 309 -15.06 -22.84 -11.06
N ILE A 310 -14.96 -23.89 -11.88
CA ILE A 310 -14.80 -23.75 -13.34
C ILE A 310 -16.04 -23.10 -13.95
N SER A 311 -17.24 -23.56 -13.61
CA SER A 311 -18.49 -23.05 -14.18
C SER A 311 -18.77 -21.59 -13.77
N ASN A 312 -18.42 -21.20 -12.53
CA ASN A 312 -18.72 -19.87 -12.00
C ASN A 312 -17.55 -18.88 -12.15
N SER A 313 -16.35 -19.32 -12.55
CA SER A 313 -15.15 -18.49 -12.62
C SER A 313 -14.78 -17.79 -11.30
N GLN A 314 -15.19 -18.37 -10.17
CA GLN A 314 -15.04 -17.81 -8.83
C GLN A 314 -14.35 -18.81 -7.91
N ALA A 315 -13.39 -18.31 -7.12
CA ALA A 315 -12.74 -19.12 -6.11
C ALA A 315 -13.72 -19.48 -4.98
N ARG A 316 -13.55 -20.68 -4.41
CA ARG A 316 -14.35 -21.17 -3.29
C ARG A 316 -13.47 -21.84 -2.26
N ALA A 317 -13.62 -21.41 -1.00
CA ALA A 317 -13.04 -22.06 0.15
C ALA A 317 -14.09 -22.89 0.89
N VAL A 318 -13.62 -23.96 1.52
CA VAL A 318 -14.34 -24.82 2.45
C VAL A 318 -13.55 -24.77 3.75
N LEU A 319 -14.09 -24.05 4.72
CA LEU A 319 -13.35 -23.73 5.95
C LEU A 319 -13.44 -24.85 6.99
N ARG A 320 -14.49 -25.67 6.90
CA ARG A 320 -14.78 -26.84 7.73
C ARG A 320 -15.48 -27.91 6.91
N GLU A 321 -15.44 -29.16 7.37
CA GLU A 321 -16.06 -30.32 6.69
C GLU A 321 -17.60 -30.20 6.56
N GLU A 322 -18.23 -29.36 7.40
CA GLU A 322 -19.67 -29.10 7.46
C GLU A 322 -20.14 -27.94 6.55
N ASP A 323 -19.22 -27.30 5.79
CA ASP A 323 -19.55 -26.18 4.90
C ASP A 323 -20.48 -26.64 3.76
N THR A 324 -21.46 -25.83 3.36
CA THR A 324 -22.47 -26.20 2.34
C THR A 324 -21.92 -26.22 0.90
N ALA A 325 -20.61 -26.15 0.72
CA ALA A 325 -19.98 -26.18 -0.58
C ALA A 325 -20.10 -27.58 -1.20
N PRO A 326 -20.12 -27.70 -2.55
CA PRO A 326 -20.04 -29.00 -3.20
C PRO A 326 -18.78 -29.74 -2.73
N PRO A 327 -18.82 -31.07 -2.53
CA PRO A 327 -17.67 -31.81 -2.02
C PRO A 327 -16.51 -31.81 -3.02
N LEU A 328 -15.28 -31.72 -2.50
CA LEU A 328 -14.07 -31.98 -3.27
C LEU A 328 -13.84 -33.50 -3.35
N LYS A 329 -14.17 -34.11 -4.48
CA LYS A 329 -14.00 -35.55 -4.74
C LYS A 329 -12.56 -35.90 -5.13
N MET A 330 -11.61 -35.56 -4.26
CA MET A 330 -10.20 -35.92 -4.35
C MET A 330 -9.80 -36.56 -3.02
N ARG A 331 -8.86 -37.51 -2.99
CA ARG A 331 -8.47 -38.19 -1.75
C ARG A 331 -7.76 -37.21 -0.82
N LEU A 332 -8.52 -36.65 0.12
CA LEU A 332 -8.04 -35.75 1.18
C LEU A 332 -7.46 -36.61 2.30
N ILE A 333 -6.14 -36.65 2.45
CA ILE A 333 -5.53 -37.23 3.65
C ILE A 333 -5.35 -36.07 4.63
N ASN A 334 -6.05 -36.12 5.77
CA ASN A 334 -5.90 -35.23 6.93
C ASN A 334 -6.19 -33.72 6.74
N SER A 335 -6.69 -33.26 5.58
CA SER A 335 -7.04 -31.85 5.34
C SER A 335 -8.22 -31.40 6.22
N ARG A 336 -8.07 -30.29 6.95
CA ARG A 336 -9.16 -29.69 7.77
C ARG A 336 -9.84 -28.50 7.10
N SER A 337 -9.17 -27.84 6.16
CA SER A 337 -9.76 -26.83 5.27
C SER A 337 -9.15 -26.94 3.87
N HIS A 338 -9.87 -26.49 2.85
CA HIS A 338 -9.38 -26.50 1.47
C HIS A 338 -9.96 -25.33 0.65
N ALA A 339 -9.22 -24.91 -0.37
CA ALA A 339 -9.64 -23.88 -1.31
C ALA A 339 -9.39 -24.31 -2.74
N VAL A 340 -10.30 -23.92 -3.64
CA VAL A 340 -10.18 -24.14 -5.07
C VAL A 340 -10.27 -22.79 -5.76
N LEU A 341 -9.25 -22.46 -6.53
CA LEU A 341 -9.14 -21.20 -7.26
C LEU A 341 -9.07 -21.46 -8.77
N PRO A 342 -9.76 -20.68 -9.62
CA PRO A 342 -9.68 -20.83 -11.06
C PRO A 342 -8.35 -20.27 -11.56
N LEU A 343 -7.64 -21.07 -12.36
CA LEU A 343 -6.51 -20.62 -13.18
C LEU A 343 -7.08 -19.96 -14.44
N LYS A 344 -7.36 -18.66 -14.35
CA LYS A 344 -8.00 -17.91 -15.43
C LYS A 344 -7.07 -16.87 -16.06
N THR A 345 -7.12 -16.79 -17.38
CA THR A 345 -6.62 -15.66 -18.16
C THR A 345 -7.77 -14.73 -18.51
N ARG A 346 -7.52 -13.69 -19.33
CA ARG A 346 -8.60 -12.80 -19.82
C ARG A 346 -9.60 -13.53 -20.72
N GLU A 347 -9.16 -14.59 -21.40
CA GLU A 347 -9.91 -15.22 -22.49
C GLU A 347 -10.56 -16.54 -22.06
N LYS A 348 -9.91 -17.30 -21.16
CA LYS A 348 -10.35 -18.64 -20.79
C LYS A 348 -9.90 -19.06 -19.39
N ILE A 349 -10.60 -20.05 -18.83
CA ILE A 349 -10.14 -20.80 -17.67
C ILE A 349 -9.27 -21.95 -18.18
N LEU A 350 -8.01 -21.99 -17.76
CA LEU A 350 -7.07 -23.05 -18.09
C LEU A 350 -7.28 -24.28 -17.20
N GLY A 351 -7.74 -24.07 -15.98
CA GLY A 351 -7.70 -25.08 -14.94
C GLY A 351 -8.13 -24.57 -13.58
N VAL A 352 -7.77 -25.35 -12.56
CA VAL A 352 -7.99 -25.01 -11.16
C VAL A 352 -6.74 -25.31 -10.33
N LEU A 353 -6.50 -24.46 -9.35
CA LEU A 353 -5.53 -24.64 -8.30
C LEU A 353 -6.26 -25.11 -7.04
N VAL A 354 -5.83 -26.23 -6.49
CA VAL A 354 -6.41 -26.83 -5.27
C VAL A 354 -5.40 -26.70 -4.14
N LEU A 355 -5.83 -26.11 -3.04
CA LEU A 355 -5.03 -25.85 -1.85
C LEU A 355 -5.66 -26.56 -0.65
N GLN A 356 -4.84 -27.14 0.22
CA GLN A 356 -5.29 -27.86 1.42
C GLN A 356 -4.43 -27.48 2.61
N SER A 357 -5.07 -27.37 3.78
CA SER A 357 -4.39 -27.05 5.04
C SER A 357 -4.83 -27.97 6.18
N LEU A 358 -3.92 -28.21 7.11
CA LEU A 358 -4.19 -28.87 8.40
C LEU A 358 -4.90 -27.94 9.38
N GLU A 359 -4.87 -26.63 9.14
CA GLU A 359 -5.54 -25.66 10.00
C GLU A 359 -7.00 -25.44 9.58
N PRO A 360 -7.96 -25.43 10.52
CA PRO A 360 -9.31 -24.99 10.22
C PRO A 360 -9.31 -23.48 9.93
N ASN A 361 -10.15 -23.03 9.00
CA ASN A 361 -10.25 -21.62 8.60
C ASN A 361 -8.97 -20.98 7.99
N ALA A 362 -8.03 -21.77 7.44
CA ALA A 362 -6.80 -21.25 6.83
C ALA A 362 -7.04 -20.31 5.62
N PHE A 363 -8.22 -20.37 5.01
CA PHE A 363 -8.56 -19.67 3.77
C PHE A 363 -9.59 -18.55 3.98
N ASP A 364 -9.29 -17.59 4.84
CA ASP A 364 -10.14 -16.41 5.06
C ASP A 364 -10.23 -15.50 3.80
N SER A 365 -11.09 -14.49 3.83
CA SER A 365 -11.33 -13.61 2.68
C SER A 365 -10.08 -12.86 2.21
N ASN A 366 -9.18 -12.50 3.11
CA ASN A 366 -7.97 -11.76 2.79
C ASN A 366 -6.92 -12.67 2.13
N THR A 367 -6.77 -13.88 2.68
CA THR A 367 -5.90 -14.93 2.16
C THR A 367 -6.38 -15.38 0.78
N MET A 368 -7.68 -15.59 0.61
CA MET A 368 -8.28 -15.91 -0.70
C MET A 368 -8.07 -14.83 -1.75
N THR A 369 -8.13 -13.55 -1.36
CA THR A 369 -7.86 -12.43 -2.29
C THR A 369 -6.41 -12.46 -2.77
N THR A 370 -5.48 -12.69 -1.84
CA THR A 370 -4.04 -12.75 -2.15
C THR A 370 -3.71 -13.97 -3.01
N LEU A 371 -4.22 -15.15 -2.65
CA LEU A 371 -4.06 -16.38 -3.42
C LEU A 371 -4.69 -16.25 -4.81
N GLN A 372 -5.82 -15.57 -4.98
CA GLN A 372 -6.42 -15.36 -6.30
C GLN A 372 -5.54 -14.49 -7.20
N ILE A 373 -4.88 -13.46 -6.65
CA ILE A 373 -3.92 -12.63 -7.41
C ILE A 373 -2.76 -13.50 -7.90
N LEU A 374 -2.17 -14.29 -7.00
CA LEU A 374 -1.08 -15.22 -7.36
C LEU A 374 -1.53 -16.25 -8.39
N THR A 375 -2.73 -16.82 -8.21
CA THR A 375 -3.31 -17.82 -9.12
C THR A 375 -3.53 -17.25 -10.52
N ASN A 376 -4.03 -16.01 -10.63
CA ASN A 376 -4.18 -15.34 -11.93
C ASN A 376 -2.83 -15.14 -12.62
N GLN A 377 -1.80 -14.77 -11.86
CA GLN A 377 -0.46 -14.58 -12.41
C GLN A 377 0.15 -15.90 -12.88
N ILE A 378 -0.04 -16.97 -12.11
CA ILE A 378 0.34 -18.33 -12.53
C ILE A 378 -0.38 -18.70 -13.83
N ALA A 379 -1.70 -18.48 -13.93
CA ALA A 379 -2.46 -18.77 -15.13
C ALA A 379 -1.92 -18.00 -16.36
N ILE A 380 -1.55 -16.73 -16.21
CA ILE A 380 -0.93 -15.94 -17.28
C ILE A 380 0.40 -16.56 -17.71
N GLN A 381 1.28 -16.93 -16.77
CA GLN A 381 2.57 -17.51 -17.12
C GLN A 381 2.44 -18.91 -17.74
N LEU A 382 1.52 -19.73 -17.26
CA LEU A 382 1.19 -21.01 -17.89
C LEU A 382 0.73 -20.81 -19.33
N SER A 383 -0.13 -19.82 -19.58
CA SER A 383 -0.57 -19.49 -20.94
C SER A 383 0.57 -19.02 -21.83
N ASN A 384 1.49 -18.21 -21.29
CA ASN A 384 2.65 -17.72 -22.04
C ASN A 384 3.60 -18.86 -22.43
N VAL A 385 3.88 -19.77 -21.51
CA VAL A 385 4.75 -20.92 -21.75
C VAL A 385 4.11 -21.89 -22.75
N GLN A 386 2.81 -22.17 -22.64
CA GLN A 386 2.08 -22.98 -23.64
C GLN A 386 2.12 -22.33 -25.03
N LEU A 387 1.81 -21.03 -25.13
CA LEU A 387 1.83 -20.30 -26.39
C LEU A 387 3.24 -20.29 -27.02
N TYR A 388 4.28 -20.15 -26.19
CA TYR A 388 5.67 -20.22 -26.65
C TYR A 388 6.01 -21.61 -27.21
N ALA A 389 5.62 -22.68 -26.52
CA ALA A 389 5.82 -24.05 -26.98
C ALA A 389 5.05 -24.33 -28.29
N GLU A 390 3.80 -23.88 -28.40
CA GLU A 390 3.00 -23.97 -29.63
C GLU A 390 3.68 -23.24 -30.80
N ARG A 391 4.17 -22.02 -30.56
CA ARG A 391 4.89 -21.22 -31.57
C ARG A 391 6.17 -21.93 -32.03
N GLU A 392 6.96 -22.45 -31.11
CA GLU A 392 8.20 -23.15 -31.44
C GLU A 392 7.92 -24.44 -32.22
N ASN A 393 6.88 -25.19 -31.84
CA ASN A 393 6.43 -26.38 -32.58
C ASN A 393 5.94 -26.01 -33.98
N ALA A 394 5.15 -24.94 -34.13
CA ALA A 394 4.67 -24.45 -35.42
C ALA A 394 5.84 -24.01 -36.33
N LEU A 395 6.80 -23.24 -35.81
CA LEU A 395 8.00 -22.84 -36.53
C LEU A 395 8.84 -24.05 -36.97
N ASN A 396 8.96 -25.06 -36.11
CA ASN A 396 9.70 -26.27 -36.46
C ASN A 396 8.97 -27.12 -37.49
N ALA A 397 7.64 -27.19 -37.45
CA ALA A 397 6.83 -27.85 -38.47
C ALA A 397 6.92 -27.13 -39.82
N GLU A 398 6.81 -25.80 -39.84
CA GLU A 398 6.99 -24.96 -41.02
C GLU A 398 8.39 -25.14 -41.63
N ARG A 399 9.45 -25.08 -40.82
CA ARG A 399 10.83 -25.33 -41.27
C ARG A 399 11.00 -26.70 -41.90
N ARG A 400 10.37 -27.75 -41.35
CA ARG A 400 10.41 -29.11 -41.93
C ARG A 400 9.70 -29.14 -43.28
N ALA A 401 8.48 -28.60 -43.36
CA ALA A 401 7.73 -28.53 -44.61
C ALA A 401 8.50 -27.78 -45.72
N TYR A 402 9.11 -26.65 -45.40
CA TYR A 402 9.95 -25.91 -46.35
C TYR A 402 11.19 -26.68 -46.80
N ARG A 403 11.84 -27.44 -45.91
CA ARG A 403 13.00 -28.27 -46.26
C ARG A 403 12.61 -29.40 -47.19
N ASP A 404 11.50 -30.07 -46.92
CA ASP A 404 10.98 -31.17 -47.74
C ASP A 404 10.61 -30.67 -49.14
N LEU A 405 9.92 -29.52 -49.22
CA LEU A 405 9.57 -28.87 -50.48
C LEU A 405 10.83 -28.49 -51.30
N SER A 406 11.79 -27.79 -50.67
CA SER A 406 13.02 -27.39 -51.35
C SER A 406 13.81 -28.60 -51.87
N HIS A 407 13.86 -29.69 -51.09
CA HIS A 407 14.50 -30.92 -51.52
C HIS A 407 13.79 -31.57 -52.72
N SER A 408 12.46 -31.62 -52.73
CA SER A 408 11.71 -32.16 -53.88
C SER A 408 11.92 -31.32 -55.14
N GLU A 409 11.86 -29.99 -55.04
CA GLU A 409 12.03 -29.12 -56.20
C GLU A 409 13.45 -29.24 -56.78
N TRP A 410 14.48 -29.30 -55.93
CA TRP A 410 15.86 -29.51 -56.38
C TRP A 410 16.04 -30.89 -57.02
N LYS A 411 15.41 -31.92 -56.46
CA LYS A 411 15.45 -33.27 -57.03
C LYS A 411 14.81 -33.30 -58.42
N ASP A 412 13.67 -32.64 -58.61
CA ASP A 412 12.98 -32.60 -59.90
C ASP A 412 13.75 -31.74 -60.92
N PHE A 413 14.26 -30.58 -60.48
CA PHE A 413 15.12 -29.72 -61.30
C PHE A 413 16.38 -30.44 -61.78
N LEU A 414 17.03 -31.24 -60.93
CA LEU A 414 18.22 -32.00 -61.29
C LEU A 414 17.90 -33.22 -62.16
N LYS A 415 16.77 -33.89 -61.96
CA LYS A 415 16.33 -35.02 -62.80
C LYS A 415 15.97 -34.61 -64.22
N ALA A 416 15.43 -33.41 -64.41
CA ALA A 416 15.08 -32.89 -65.73
C ALA A 416 16.31 -32.56 -66.61
N ARG A 417 17.53 -32.70 -66.08
CA ARG A 417 18.78 -32.37 -66.77
C ARG A 417 19.60 -33.62 -67.07
N SER A 418 20.18 -33.65 -68.27
CA SER A 418 21.21 -34.62 -68.65
C SER A 418 22.60 -34.25 -68.11
N GLN A 419 22.83 -32.97 -67.80
CA GLN A 419 24.11 -32.46 -67.31
C GLN A 419 23.93 -31.77 -65.95
N ILE A 420 24.57 -32.33 -64.94
CA ILE A 420 24.35 -31.98 -63.52
C ILE A 420 25.61 -31.51 -62.80
N GLY A 421 26.74 -31.47 -63.49
CA GLY A 421 27.98 -30.93 -62.96
C GLY A 421 29.10 -30.88 -63.99
N TYR A 422 30.28 -30.47 -63.52
CA TYR A 422 31.50 -30.42 -64.32
C TYR A 422 32.68 -30.94 -63.51
N LYS A 423 33.58 -31.66 -64.17
CA LYS A 423 34.89 -32.05 -63.64
C LYS A 423 35.97 -31.39 -64.46
N ARG A 424 36.97 -30.80 -63.80
CA ARG A 424 38.18 -30.29 -64.46
C ARG A 424 39.41 -31.06 -63.98
N ASP A 425 40.12 -31.67 -64.92
CA ASP A 425 41.40 -32.33 -64.67
C ASP A 425 42.45 -31.90 -65.71
N LYS A 426 43.56 -32.63 -65.79
CA LYS A 426 44.67 -32.33 -66.72
C LYS A 426 44.25 -32.41 -68.21
N ASN A 427 43.15 -33.11 -68.52
CA ASN A 427 42.66 -33.34 -69.87
C ASN A 427 41.60 -32.31 -70.28
N GLY A 428 41.19 -31.40 -69.39
CA GLY A 428 40.23 -30.32 -69.68
C GLY A 428 39.00 -30.34 -68.79
N LEU A 429 37.95 -29.61 -69.22
CA LEU A 429 36.66 -29.52 -68.54
C LEU A 429 35.69 -30.52 -69.19
N THR A 430 35.14 -31.43 -68.40
CA THR A 430 34.20 -32.47 -68.87
C THR A 430 32.86 -32.38 -68.11
N PRO A 431 31.73 -32.60 -68.80
CA PRO A 431 30.41 -32.64 -68.17
C PRO A 431 30.24 -33.90 -67.32
N LEU A 432 29.48 -33.81 -66.23
CA LEU A 432 29.06 -34.94 -65.41
C LEU A 432 27.55 -35.18 -65.59
N GLU A 433 27.19 -36.43 -65.89
CA GLU A 433 25.82 -36.85 -66.20
C GLU A 433 25.15 -37.63 -65.05
N SER A 434 25.90 -37.98 -64.00
CA SER A 434 25.34 -38.66 -62.81
C SER A 434 25.88 -38.06 -61.50
N ILE A 435 25.02 -38.00 -60.48
CA ILE A 435 25.41 -37.67 -59.12
C ILE A 435 26.13 -38.91 -58.62
N ALA A 436 27.41 -38.81 -58.25
CA ALA A 436 28.13 -39.93 -57.68
C ALA A 436 27.36 -40.43 -56.44
N ASN A 437 26.80 -41.64 -56.54
CA ASN A 437 26.06 -42.26 -55.44
C ASN A 437 27.05 -42.62 -54.33
N ASN A 438 26.98 -41.86 -53.24
CA ASN A 438 27.63 -42.07 -51.95
C ASN A 438 29.17 -42.03 -51.91
N GLY A 439 29.67 -41.04 -51.15
CA GLY A 439 30.93 -41.09 -50.40
C GLY A 439 32.12 -41.68 -51.12
N ALA A 440 32.77 -40.91 -52.00
CA ALA A 440 34.16 -41.18 -52.35
C ALA A 440 34.97 -41.31 -51.04
N ASP A 441 35.66 -42.45 -50.91
CA ASP A 441 36.45 -42.86 -49.75
C ASP A 441 37.25 -41.68 -49.14
N SER A 442 36.71 -41.09 -48.07
CA SER A 442 37.36 -40.01 -47.30
C SER A 442 38.65 -40.47 -46.59
N SER A 443 38.98 -41.75 -46.75
CA SER A 443 40.18 -42.42 -46.29
C SER A 443 41.42 -42.11 -47.14
N THR A 444 41.29 -41.46 -48.31
CA THR A 444 42.44 -40.99 -49.09
C THR A 444 42.86 -39.57 -48.69
N PRO A 445 44.08 -39.35 -48.16
CA PRO A 445 44.49 -38.06 -47.57
C PRO A 445 44.54 -36.87 -48.55
N ASN A 446 44.41 -37.14 -49.85
CA ASN A 446 44.46 -36.14 -50.92
C ASN A 446 43.09 -35.71 -51.44
N ILE A 447 42.00 -36.37 -51.06
CA ILE A 447 40.64 -36.02 -51.50
C ILE A 447 39.94 -35.27 -50.37
N GLN A 448 39.37 -34.13 -50.68
CA GLN A 448 38.47 -33.39 -49.80
C GLN A 448 37.11 -33.29 -50.47
N ASN A 449 36.08 -33.75 -49.77
CA ASN A 449 34.70 -33.64 -50.22
C ASN A 449 34.00 -32.55 -49.39
N ILE A 450 33.41 -31.55 -50.03
CA ILE A 450 32.60 -30.51 -49.38
C ILE A 450 31.16 -30.59 -49.91
N PRO A 451 30.16 -30.78 -49.04
CA PRO A 451 28.77 -30.79 -49.46
C PRO A 451 28.31 -29.38 -49.87
N ILE A 452 27.50 -29.29 -50.92
CA ILE A 452 26.79 -28.06 -51.29
C ILE A 452 25.41 -28.11 -50.64
N ARG A 453 25.11 -27.17 -49.73
CA ARG A 453 23.86 -27.15 -48.97
C ARG A 453 22.99 -25.96 -49.32
N VAL A 454 21.89 -26.18 -50.03
CA VAL A 454 20.88 -25.11 -50.22
C VAL A 454 19.87 -25.22 -49.09
N ARG A 455 19.71 -24.13 -48.32
CA ARG A 455 18.76 -24.03 -47.19
C ARG A 455 18.89 -25.19 -46.19
N GLY A 456 20.14 -25.66 -45.98
CA GLY A 456 20.46 -26.73 -45.05
C GLY A 456 20.26 -28.16 -45.58
N GLN A 457 19.94 -28.34 -46.87
CA GLN A 457 19.83 -29.64 -47.53
C GLN A 457 20.99 -29.85 -48.50
N VAL A 458 21.66 -31.00 -48.42
CA VAL A 458 22.75 -31.37 -49.35
C VAL A 458 22.16 -31.66 -50.72
N ILE A 459 22.47 -30.83 -51.71
CA ILE A 459 22.01 -31.00 -53.11
C ILE A 459 23.11 -31.56 -54.02
N GLY A 460 24.36 -31.56 -53.55
CA GLY A 460 25.52 -31.99 -54.32
C GLY A 460 26.80 -31.94 -53.50
N HIS A 461 27.93 -32.22 -54.15
CA HIS A 461 29.24 -32.31 -53.51
C HIS A 461 30.32 -31.71 -54.42
N ILE A 462 31.30 -31.04 -53.82
CA ILE A 462 32.53 -30.60 -54.45
C ILE A 462 33.62 -31.58 -54.04
N GLU A 463 34.11 -32.37 -54.99
CA GLU A 463 35.30 -33.20 -54.78
C GLU A 463 36.54 -32.44 -55.24
N ALA A 464 37.42 -32.10 -54.30
CA ALA A 464 38.72 -31.51 -54.57
C ALA A 464 39.83 -32.56 -54.34
N ARG A 465 40.76 -32.68 -55.28
CA ARG A 465 41.86 -33.67 -55.22
C ARG A 465 43.21 -33.00 -55.40
N LYS A 466 44.14 -33.22 -54.45
CA LYS A 466 45.54 -32.77 -54.60
C LYS A 466 46.36 -33.71 -55.47
N THR A 467 47.25 -33.13 -56.26
CA THR A 467 48.19 -33.84 -57.15
C THR A 467 49.33 -34.52 -56.37
N SER A 468 49.71 -34.01 -55.20
CA SER A 468 50.72 -34.58 -54.30
C SER A 468 50.07 -35.34 -53.15
N ALA A 469 50.74 -36.35 -52.57
CA ALA A 469 50.34 -37.10 -51.35
C ALA A 469 50.22 -36.24 -50.06
N SER A 470 50.07 -34.92 -50.21
CA SER A 470 50.05 -33.95 -49.12
C SER A 470 48.64 -33.81 -48.55
N LYS A 471 48.55 -33.77 -47.22
CA LYS A 471 47.29 -33.52 -46.50
C LYS A 471 46.78 -32.10 -46.76
N TRP A 472 45.47 -31.92 -46.68
CA TRP A 472 44.81 -30.61 -46.73
C TRP A 472 45.07 -29.82 -45.44
N SER A 473 45.52 -28.57 -45.57
CA SER A 473 45.68 -27.60 -44.49
C SER A 473 44.31 -27.11 -44.00
N PRO A 474 44.14 -26.75 -42.71
CA PRO A 474 42.93 -26.12 -42.20
C PRO A 474 42.48 -24.89 -43.00
N ILE A 475 43.43 -24.03 -43.42
CA ILE A 475 43.15 -22.82 -44.20
C ILE A 475 42.60 -23.16 -45.59
N GLU A 476 43.11 -24.21 -46.23
CA GLU A 476 42.64 -24.65 -47.55
C GLU A 476 41.22 -25.25 -47.46
N LYS A 477 40.92 -25.95 -46.36
CA LYS A 477 39.57 -26.47 -46.10
C LYS A 477 38.58 -25.34 -45.88
N GLU A 478 38.92 -24.35 -45.05
CA GLU A 478 38.09 -23.17 -44.78
C GLU A 478 37.81 -22.37 -46.08
N LEU A 479 38.81 -22.23 -46.96
CA LEU A 479 38.62 -21.59 -48.25
C LEU A 479 37.62 -22.37 -49.13
N LEU A 480 37.75 -23.69 -49.21
CA LEU A 480 36.83 -24.54 -49.97
C LEU A 480 35.41 -24.50 -49.41
N GLU A 481 35.25 -24.48 -48.08
CA GLU A 481 33.97 -24.30 -47.41
C GLU A 481 33.35 -22.93 -47.71
N THR A 482 34.16 -21.86 -47.71
CA THR A 482 33.71 -20.51 -48.07
C THR A 482 33.22 -20.44 -49.53
N LEU A 483 33.95 -21.08 -50.45
CA LEU A 483 33.56 -21.15 -51.86
C LEU A 483 32.30 -21.98 -52.06
N ALA A 484 32.16 -23.10 -51.35
CA ALA A 484 30.93 -23.88 -51.33
C ALA A 484 29.74 -23.04 -50.86
N GLY A 485 29.88 -22.29 -49.77
CA GLY A 485 28.83 -21.38 -49.27
C GLY A 485 28.41 -20.30 -50.28
N ARG A 486 29.34 -19.76 -51.07
CA ARG A 486 28.99 -18.80 -52.14
C ARG A 486 28.28 -19.47 -53.33
N LEU A 487 28.63 -20.72 -53.64
CA LEU A 487 27.93 -21.52 -54.64
C LEU A 487 26.50 -21.84 -54.21
N GLU A 488 26.25 -22.09 -52.93
CA GLU A 488 24.89 -22.35 -52.41
C GLU A 488 23.91 -21.23 -52.76
N SER A 489 24.26 -19.97 -52.47
CA SER A 489 23.39 -18.81 -52.75
C SER A 489 23.24 -18.55 -54.26
N THR A 490 24.31 -18.78 -55.02
CA THR A 490 24.30 -18.52 -56.46
C THR A 490 23.48 -19.59 -57.20
N LEU A 491 23.55 -20.85 -56.78
CA LEU A 491 22.80 -21.95 -57.38
C LEU A 491 21.29 -21.86 -57.10
N ASP A 492 20.87 -21.48 -55.89
CA ASP A 492 19.43 -21.26 -55.59
C ASP A 492 18.87 -20.11 -56.43
N THR A 493 19.64 -19.03 -56.58
CA THR A 493 19.24 -17.88 -57.42
C THR A 493 19.20 -18.26 -58.91
N ALA A 494 20.18 -19.01 -59.40
CA ALA A 494 20.23 -19.44 -60.79
C ALA A 494 19.07 -20.37 -61.13
N ARG A 495 18.78 -21.36 -60.27
CA ARG A 495 17.62 -22.25 -60.41
C ARG A 495 16.33 -21.45 -60.51
N LEU A 496 16.07 -20.55 -59.54
CA LEU A 496 14.85 -19.76 -59.48
C LEU A 496 14.69 -18.86 -60.72
N TYR A 497 15.79 -18.25 -61.17
CA TYR A 497 15.79 -17.43 -62.37
C TYR A 497 15.47 -18.25 -63.63
N GLU A 498 16.08 -19.42 -63.79
CA GLU A 498 15.83 -20.30 -64.93
C GLU A 498 14.40 -20.84 -64.95
N GLU A 499 13.87 -21.26 -63.81
CA GLU A 499 12.47 -21.68 -63.67
C GLU A 499 11.51 -20.55 -64.05
N THR A 500 11.79 -19.33 -63.58
CA THR A 500 11.01 -18.14 -63.94
C THR A 500 11.08 -17.85 -65.45
N GLN A 501 12.25 -18.01 -66.07
CA GLN A 501 12.42 -17.82 -67.52
C GLN A 501 11.67 -18.89 -68.33
N GLN A 502 11.73 -20.16 -67.92
CA GLN A 502 10.98 -21.23 -68.56
C GLN A 502 9.47 -20.99 -68.48
N GLN A 503 8.99 -20.61 -67.30
CA GLN A 503 7.57 -20.27 -67.10
C GLN A 503 7.15 -19.08 -67.97
N ALA A 504 7.96 -18.01 -68.01
CA ALA A 504 7.69 -16.85 -68.85
C ALA A 504 7.71 -17.18 -70.36
N ALA A 505 8.60 -18.06 -70.80
CA ALA A 505 8.65 -18.53 -72.19
C ALA A 505 7.40 -19.35 -72.55
N TYR A 506 6.95 -20.22 -71.63
CA TYR A 506 5.73 -20.99 -71.78
C TYR A 506 4.50 -20.07 -71.88
N ASP A 507 4.38 -19.10 -70.98
CA ASP A 507 3.27 -18.14 -70.96
C ASP A 507 3.26 -17.24 -72.21
N ARG A 508 4.43 -16.79 -72.69
CA ARG A 508 4.56 -16.06 -73.97
C ARG A 508 4.07 -16.91 -75.14
N THR A 509 4.45 -18.18 -75.18
CA THR A 509 4.06 -19.11 -76.25
C THR A 509 2.55 -19.31 -76.24
N ARG A 510 1.96 -19.58 -75.07
CA ARG A 510 0.50 -19.70 -74.89
C ARG A 510 -0.24 -18.42 -75.31
N SER A 511 0.27 -17.26 -74.90
CA SER A 511 -0.32 -15.97 -75.26
C SER A 511 -0.26 -15.72 -76.77
N LYS A 512 0.86 -16.06 -77.43
CA LYS A 512 1.02 -15.94 -78.89
C LYS A 512 0.05 -16.83 -79.64
N VAL A 513 -0.09 -18.10 -79.25
CA VAL A 513 -1.10 -19.02 -79.83
C VAL A 513 -2.50 -18.43 -79.67
N SER A 514 -2.83 -17.95 -78.47
CA SER A 514 -4.14 -17.37 -78.19
C SER A 514 -4.42 -16.06 -78.94
N SER A 515 -3.41 -15.21 -79.18
CA SER A 515 -3.57 -14.00 -80.00
C SER A 515 -3.72 -14.34 -81.48
N SER A 516 -2.93 -15.27 -82.02
CA SER A 516 -3.04 -15.70 -83.42
C SER A 516 -4.39 -16.36 -83.73
N ILE A 517 -4.97 -17.07 -82.76
CA ILE A 517 -6.35 -17.60 -82.85
C ILE A 517 -7.39 -16.47 -82.87
N ARG A 518 -7.18 -15.38 -82.10
CA ARG A 518 -8.12 -14.26 -81.99
C ARG A 518 -8.05 -13.24 -83.14
N GLU A 519 -6.89 -13.07 -83.78
CA GLU A 519 -6.69 -12.10 -84.88
C GLU A 519 -7.29 -12.56 -86.22
N SER A 520 -7.52 -13.87 -86.38
CA SER A 520 -8.18 -14.41 -87.57
C SER A 520 -9.69 -14.56 -87.33
N LEU A 521 -10.51 -14.02 -88.23
CA LEU A 521 -11.98 -14.13 -88.19
C LEU A 521 -12.53 -15.26 -89.08
N ASP A 522 -11.66 -16.01 -89.75
CA ASP A 522 -12.02 -17.13 -90.62
C ASP A 522 -11.74 -18.48 -89.94
N LEU A 523 -12.79 -19.28 -89.73
CA LEU A 523 -12.72 -20.55 -89.01
C LEU A 523 -11.66 -21.51 -89.60
N GLN A 524 -11.56 -21.58 -90.93
CA GLN A 524 -10.59 -22.45 -91.58
C GLN A 524 -9.15 -21.99 -91.31
N THR A 525 -8.90 -20.68 -91.40
CA THR A 525 -7.60 -20.08 -91.09
C THR A 525 -7.23 -20.26 -89.62
N ILE A 526 -8.19 -20.10 -88.69
CA ILE A 526 -7.97 -20.37 -87.26
C ILE A 526 -7.51 -21.81 -87.02
N LEU A 527 -8.24 -22.80 -87.57
CA LEU A 527 -7.90 -24.21 -87.37
C LEU A 527 -6.54 -24.57 -87.96
N LYS A 528 -6.25 -24.07 -89.16
CA LYS A 528 -4.98 -24.31 -89.84
C LYS A 528 -3.80 -23.71 -89.06
N THR A 529 -3.92 -22.45 -88.65
CA THR A 529 -2.89 -21.76 -87.86
C THR A 529 -2.73 -22.41 -86.49
N ALA A 530 -3.83 -22.75 -85.80
CA ALA A 530 -3.77 -23.44 -84.52
C ALA A 530 -3.07 -24.80 -84.63
N THR A 531 -3.36 -25.59 -85.66
CA THR A 531 -2.73 -26.91 -85.87
C THR A 531 -1.22 -26.78 -86.12
N GLN A 532 -0.81 -25.79 -86.92
CA GLN A 532 0.61 -25.55 -87.23
C GLN A 532 1.39 -25.00 -86.03
N GLU A 533 0.81 -24.03 -85.33
CA GLU A 533 1.44 -23.41 -84.16
C GLU A 533 1.49 -24.40 -82.98
N LEU A 534 0.43 -25.17 -82.72
CA LEU A 534 0.44 -26.21 -81.67
C LEU A 534 1.49 -27.29 -81.93
N ARG A 535 1.60 -27.76 -83.18
CA ARG A 535 2.61 -28.76 -83.54
C ARG A 535 4.02 -28.24 -83.33
N SER A 536 4.28 -27.01 -83.80
CA SER A 536 5.62 -26.40 -83.74
C SER A 536 5.99 -25.97 -82.31
N ALA A 537 5.04 -25.43 -81.55
CA ALA A 537 5.29 -24.89 -80.21
C ALA A 537 5.51 -25.98 -79.14
N LEU A 538 4.93 -27.17 -79.31
CA LEU A 538 5.01 -28.26 -78.34
C LEU A 538 5.83 -29.46 -78.85
N GLU A 539 6.55 -29.30 -79.97
CA GLU A 539 7.36 -30.34 -80.63
C GLU A 539 6.60 -31.66 -80.84
N LEU A 540 5.30 -31.57 -81.15
CA LEU A 540 4.44 -32.74 -81.28
C LEU A 540 4.68 -33.43 -82.63
N ALA A 541 4.70 -34.77 -82.61
CA ALA A 541 4.85 -35.57 -83.82
C ALA A 541 3.72 -35.32 -84.82
N GLU A 542 2.48 -35.23 -84.32
CA GLU A 542 1.26 -34.99 -85.09
C GLU A 542 0.25 -34.22 -84.24
N VAL A 543 -0.51 -33.32 -84.87
CA VAL A 543 -1.62 -32.60 -84.25
C VAL A 543 -2.78 -32.62 -85.22
N GLU A 544 -3.93 -33.07 -84.74
CA GLU A 544 -5.18 -33.11 -85.50
C GLU A 544 -6.28 -32.36 -84.73
N ILE A 545 -6.98 -31.45 -85.42
CA ILE A 545 -8.12 -30.71 -84.86
C ILE A 545 -9.36 -31.07 -85.69
N ARG A 546 -10.35 -31.71 -85.07
CA ARG A 546 -11.64 -32.05 -85.69
C ARG A 546 -12.76 -31.26 -85.02
N LEU A 547 -13.62 -30.64 -85.82
CA LEU A 547 -14.88 -30.05 -85.35
C LEU A 547 -16.01 -31.03 -85.67
N GLY A 548 -16.76 -31.44 -84.65
CA GLY A 548 -17.97 -32.23 -84.81
C GLY A 548 -19.21 -31.38 -84.58
N ALA A 549 -20.24 -31.55 -85.41
CA ALA A 549 -21.60 -31.25 -84.98
C ALA A 549 -22.07 -32.46 -84.19
N GLU A 550 -22.41 -32.25 -82.92
CA GLU A 550 -23.00 -33.29 -82.09
C GLU A 550 -24.40 -33.57 -82.67
N ASP A 551 -24.54 -34.66 -83.44
CA ASP A 551 -25.85 -35.20 -83.80
C ASP A 551 -25.93 -36.66 -83.35
N GLN A 552 -27.00 -36.86 -82.60
CA GLN A 552 -27.49 -38.06 -81.92
C GLN A 552 -27.15 -39.38 -82.65
N THR A 553 -26.53 -40.31 -81.93
CA THR A 553 -27.03 -41.69 -81.76
C THR A 553 -26.44 -42.35 -80.53
#